data_AF-A0A8C3YV69-F1
#
_entry.id   AF-A0A8C3YV69-F1
#
_cell.length_a   1.000
_cell.length_b   1.000
_cell.length_c   1.000
_cell.angle_alpha   90.00
_cell.angle_beta   90.00
_cell.angle_gamma   90.00
#
_symmetry.space_group_name_H-M   'P 1'
#
loop_
_entity.id
_entity.type
_entity.pdbx_description
1 polymer ?
#
loop_
_entity_poly.entity_id
_entity_poly.type
_entity_poly.pdbx_seq_one_letter_code
_entity_poly.pdbx_strand_id
1 'polypeptide(L)' 'MIPGGLTETKPATPEIQEIANTVKPQLEAKTNQTYEEFEAVEYKTQVVAGINYYIKVRVQHL' A
#
# COMPACT_ATOMS: atom_id res chain seq x y z
N MET A 1 12.12 16.33 -2.43
CA MET A 1 12.15 14.87 -2.56
C MET A 1 13.56 14.47 -2.98
N ILE A 2 14.16 13.49 -2.31
CA ILE A 2 15.52 13.02 -2.63
C ILE A 2 15.36 11.67 -3.34
N PRO A 3 15.93 11.44 -4.54
CA PRO A 3 15.90 10.14 -5.19
C PRO A 3 16.42 9.05 -4.26
N GLY A 4 15.68 7.94 -4.14
CA GLY A 4 15.97 6.84 -3.22
C GLY A 4 15.56 7.08 -1.76
N GLY A 5 15.22 8.31 -1.36
CA GLY A 5 14.72 8.59 -0.01
C GLY A 5 13.20 8.36 0.11
N LEU A 6 12.76 7.87 1.27
CA LEU A 6 11.34 7.83 1.62
C LEU A 6 10.85 9.23 2.02
N THR A 7 9.61 9.56 1.66
CA THR A 7 8.91 10.72 2.22
C THR A 7 8.54 10.53 3.69
N GLU A 8 8.17 11.62 4.35
CA GLU A 8 7.41 11.56 5.61
C GLU A 8 6.14 10.71 5.45
N THR A 9 5.69 10.11 6.56
CA THR A 9 4.42 9.38 6.61
C THR A 9 3.25 10.34 6.40
N LYS A 10 2.27 9.92 5.61
CA LYS A 10 1.02 10.65 5.40
C LYS A 10 -0.18 9.72 5.60
N PRO A 11 -1.34 10.24 6.03
CA PRO A 11 -2.59 9.47 5.99
C PRO A 11 -2.90 8.99 4.58
N ALA A 12 -3.46 7.79 4.44
CA ALA A 12 -3.92 7.29 3.16
C ALA A 12 -5.04 8.18 2.58
N THR A 13 -5.07 8.27 1.26
CA THR A 13 -6.11 8.96 0.49
C THR A 13 -6.94 7.93 -0.29
N PRO A 14 -8.08 8.32 -0.89
CA PRO A 14 -8.84 7.41 -1.75
C PRO A 14 -8.02 6.80 -2.90
N GLU A 15 -7.09 7.57 -3.47
CA GLU A 15 -6.17 7.08 -4.51
C GLU A 15 -5.22 5.99 -3.97
N ILE A 16 -4.69 6.16 -2.76
CA ILE A 16 -3.83 5.15 -2.11
C ILE A 16 -4.61 3.88 -1.81
N GLN A 17 -5.87 4.01 -1.38
CA GLN A 17 -6.76 2.86 -1.18
C GLN A 17 -7.01 2.12 -2.51
N GLU A 18 -7.20 2.83 -3.62
CA GLU A 18 -7.41 2.23 -4.94
C GLU A 18 -6.17 1.46 -5.43
N ILE A 19 -4.97 2.01 -5.20
CA ILE A 19 -3.70 1.32 -5.47
C ILE A 19 -3.62 0.02 -4.64
N ALA A 20 -3.93 0.09 -3.35
CA ALA A 20 -3.95 -1.07 -2.46
C ALA A 20 -4.95 -2.14 -2.93
N ASN A 21 -6.16 -1.74 -3.30
CA ASN A 21 -7.20 -2.63 -3.81
C ASN A 21 -6.77 -3.32 -5.12
N THR A 22 -6.08 -2.61 -6.01
CA THR A 22 -5.62 -3.15 -7.30
C THR A 22 -4.61 -4.28 -7.12
N VAL A 23 -3.78 -4.22 -6.07
CA VAL A 23 -2.77 -5.25 -5.78
C VAL A 23 -3.23 -6.31 -4.78
N LYS A 24 -4.39 -6.13 -4.12
CA LYS A 24 -4.93 -7.07 -3.12
C LYS A 24 -5.02 -8.52 -3.65
N PRO A 25 -5.55 -8.82 -4.86
CA PRO A 25 -5.59 -10.19 -5.35
C PRO A 25 -4.21 -10.82 -5.51
N GLN A 26 -3.19 -10.02 -5.85
CA GLN A 26 -1.81 -10.49 -5.98
C GLN A 26 -1.20 -10.78 -4.61
N LEU A 27 -1.54 -9.99 -3.59
CA LEU A 27 -1.12 -10.24 -2.21
C LEU A 27 -1.72 -11.54 -1.70
N GLU A 28 -3.04 -11.72 -1.83
CA GLU A 28 -3.77 -12.92 -1.40
C GLU A 28 -3.21 -14.20 -2.04
N ALA A 29 -2.94 -14.16 -3.35
CA ALA A 29 -2.32 -15.28 -4.06
C ALA A 29 -0.89 -15.58 -3.56
N LYS A 30 -0.10 -14.55 -3.22
CA LYS A 30 1.28 -14.72 -2.73
C LYS A 30 1.36 -15.21 -1.29
N THR A 31 0.42 -14.80 -0.44
CA THR A 31 0.39 -15.17 0.99
C THR A 31 -0.46 -16.41 1.26
N ASN A 32 -1.26 -16.86 0.29
CA ASN A 32 -2.26 -17.91 0.44
C ASN A 32 -3.23 -17.60 1.61
N GLN A 33 -3.66 -16.34 1.67
CA GLN A 33 -4.61 -15.80 2.65
C GLN A 33 -5.68 -14.97 1.94
N THR A 34 -6.83 -14.79 2.58
CA THR A 34 -7.87 -13.86 2.15
C THR A 34 -8.08 -12.80 3.22
N TYR A 35 -8.36 -11.57 2.81
CA TYR A 35 -8.59 -10.46 3.74
C TYR A 35 -10.01 -9.92 3.56
N GLU A 36 -10.85 -10.00 4.60
CA GLU A 36 -12.21 -9.45 4.57
C GLU A 36 -12.15 -7.92 4.59
N GLU A 37 -11.48 -7.36 5.62
CA GLU A 37 -11.14 -5.94 5.69
C GLU A 37 -9.77 -5.69 5.05
N PHE A 38 -9.66 -4.61 4.27
CA PHE A 38 -8.41 -4.21 3.61
C PHE A 38 -8.35 -2.68 3.44
N GLU A 39 -8.09 -1.98 4.52
CA GLU A 39 -8.12 -0.51 4.60
C GLU A 39 -6.68 0.06 4.60
N ALA A 40 -6.33 0.87 3.61
CA ALA A 40 -5.09 1.64 3.62
C ALA A 40 -5.20 2.76 4.67
N VAL A 41 -4.24 2.85 5.59
CA VAL A 41 -4.27 3.82 6.70
C VAL A 41 -3.21 4.90 6.57
N GLU A 42 -2.00 4.55 6.15
CA GLU A 42 -0.86 5.45 6.04
C GLU A 42 -0.01 5.06 4.84
N TYR A 43 0.72 6.01 4.25
CA TYR A 43 1.66 5.71 3.18
C TYR A 43 2.91 6.59 3.20
N LYS A 44 3.94 6.09 2.50
CA LYS A 44 5.14 6.83 2.09
C LYS A 44 5.40 6.57 0.60
N THR A 45 6.11 7.48 -0.06
CA THR A 45 6.59 7.27 -1.43
C THR A 45 8.11 7.36 -1.50
N GLN A 46 8.68 6.74 -2.53
CA GLN A 46 10.10 6.81 -2.85
C GLN A 46 10.28 6.98 -4.35
N VAL A 47 11.03 8.00 -4.76
CA VAL A 47 11.36 8.24 -6.17
C VAL A 47 12.51 7.33 -6.59
N VAL A 48 12.32 6.57 -7.66
CA VAL A 48 13.29 5.69 -8.33
C VAL A 48 13.22 5.94 -9.85
N ALA A 49 13.48 4.93 -10.69
CA ALA A 49 13.03 4.95 -12.10
C ALA A 49 11.50 4.70 -12.18
N GLY A 50 10.72 5.57 -11.54
CA GLY A 50 9.32 5.39 -11.19
C GLY A 50 9.04 5.82 -9.76
N ILE A 51 7.92 5.38 -9.17
CA ILE A 51 7.55 5.66 -7.78
C ILE A 51 7.20 4.35 -7.08
N ASN A 52 7.88 4.05 -5.98
CA ASN A 52 7.45 3.01 -5.06
C ASN A 52 6.45 3.59 -4.06
N TYR A 53 5.37 2.86 -3.80
CA TYR A 53 4.37 3.16 -2.77
C TYR A 53 4.52 2.17 -1.62
N TYR A 54 4.76 2.68 -0.42
CA TYR A 54 4.79 1.90 0.81
C TYR A 54 3.50 2.19 1.56
N ILE A 55 2.55 1.26 1.49
CA ILE A 55 1.19 1.44 2.03
C ILE A 55 1.03 0.53 3.24
N LYS A 56 0.68 1.12 4.38
CA LYS A 56 0.28 0.38 5.57
C LYS A 56 -1.21 0.09 5.46
N VAL A 57 -1.57 -1.19 5.53
CA VAL A 57 -2.94 -1.66 5.38
C VAL A 57 -3.39 -2.32 6.68
N ARG A 58 -4.52 -1.89 7.22
CA ARG A 58 -5.26 -2.61 8.26
C ARG A 58 -6.02 -3.73 7.60
N VAL A 59 -5.87 -4.94 8.14
CA VAL A 59 -6.49 -6.14 7.58
C VAL A 59 -7.26 -6.90 8.65
N GLN A 60 -8.30 -7.60 8.21
CA GLN A 60 -8.99 -8.63 8.99
C GLN A 60 -8.96 -9.93 8.17
N HIS A 61 -8.53 -11.03 8.81
CA HIS A 61 -8.49 -12.35 8.20
C HIS A 61 -9.84 -13.05 8.31
N LEU A 62 -10.13 -13.91 7.33
CA LEU A 62 -11.12 -14.98 7.46
C LEU A 62 -10.54 -16.18 8.21
#